data_AF-A0A5D2CK53-F1
#
_entry.id   AF-A0A5D2CK53-F1
#
_cell.length_a   1.000
_cell.length_b   1.000
_cell.length_c   1.000
_cell.angle_alpha   90.00
_cell.angle_beta   90.00
_cell.angle_gamma   90.00
#
_symmetry.space_group_name_H-M   'P 1'
#
loop_
_entity.id
_entity.type
_entity.pdbx_description
1 polymer ?
#
loop_
_entity_poly.entity_id
_entity_poly.type
_entity_poly.pdbx_seq_one_letter_code
_entity_poly.pdbx_strand_id
1 'polypeptide(L)'
;MAPPNQLLLVLVIFLSIFSLSSLPTSAIIPKANVSLPIPSSQLVEKLCNSKAIENRRFCLKALSTPEVIAAKHTTQLGTLIMKLGTANAKATLNLYNEIIKKPGSPQALNALNCCVEDPQTANYDVAVIGSEIANCEKELINAKDQAPRLLPGNRFMKYYVSMGYEITSTLELENQNEY
;
A
#
# COMPACT_ATOMS: atom_id res chain seq x y z
N MET A 1 19.16 49.67 -50.87
CA MET A 1 18.04 48.75 -51.18
C MET A 1 18.65 47.39 -51.46
N ALA A 2 18.53 46.46 -50.51
CA ALA A 2 19.06 45.09 -50.62
C ALA A 2 17.93 44.13 -51.08
N PRO A 3 18.23 43.06 -51.83
CA PRO A 3 17.21 42.33 -52.58
C PRO A 3 16.33 41.46 -51.65
N PRO A 4 15.02 41.36 -51.92
CA PRO A 4 14.04 40.66 -51.08
C PRO A 4 14.12 39.11 -51.19
N ASN A 5 15.23 38.58 -51.70
CA ASN A 5 15.40 37.15 -52.04
C ASN A 5 16.23 36.35 -51.02
N GLN A 6 16.88 37.01 -50.06
CA GLN A 6 17.71 36.32 -49.05
C GLN A 6 16.85 35.73 -47.91
N LEU A 7 15.78 36.42 -47.52
CA LEU A 7 14.89 35.99 -46.43
C LEU A 7 14.06 34.75 -46.81
N LEU A 8 13.63 34.68 -48.08
CA LEU A 8 12.86 33.57 -48.62
C LEU A 8 13.70 32.28 -48.70
N LEU A 9 14.99 32.41 -49.05
CA LEU A 9 15.93 31.29 -49.13
C LEU A 9 16.18 30.68 -47.75
N VAL A 10 16.35 31.51 -46.73
CA VAL A 10 16.56 31.08 -45.33
C VAL A 10 15.34 30.33 -44.80
N LEU A 11 14.12 30.83 -45.07
CA LEU A 11 12.87 30.17 -44.65
C LEU A 11 12.68 28.78 -45.28
N VAL A 12 13.03 28.61 -46.57
CA VAL A 12 12.95 27.31 -47.25
C VAL A 12 13.98 26.31 -46.69
N ILE A 13 15.19 26.77 -46.37
CA ILE A 13 16.22 25.93 -45.73
C ILE A 13 15.77 25.48 -44.33
N PHE A 14 15.20 26.38 -43.51
CA PHE A 14 14.70 26.02 -42.18
C PHE A 14 13.56 25.00 -42.21
N LEU A 15 12.59 25.15 -43.12
CA LEU A 15 11.45 24.22 -43.24
C LEU A 15 11.86 22.84 -43.78
N SER A 16 12.87 22.78 -44.65
CA SER A 16 13.42 21.52 -45.15
C SER A 16 14.20 20.76 -44.07
N ILE A 17 14.98 21.43 -43.23
CA ILE A 17 15.65 20.80 -42.07
C ILE A 17 14.63 20.27 -41.05
N PHE A 18 13.53 21.00 -40.82
CA PHE A 18 12.47 20.56 -39.90
C PHE A 18 11.70 19.33 -40.42
N SER A 19 11.60 19.16 -41.74
CA SER A 19 10.89 18.04 -42.38
C SER A 19 11.73 16.77 -42.52
N LEU A 20 13.06 16.86 -42.46
CA LEU A 20 13.97 15.71 -42.59
C LEU A 20 14.39 15.08 -41.24
N SER A 21 14.00 15.65 -40.09
CA SER A 21 14.50 15.20 -38.78
C SER A 21 13.64 14.16 -38.04
N SER A 22 12.59 13.62 -38.67
CA SER A 22 11.84 12.48 -38.13
C SER A 22 12.20 11.15 -38.82
N LEU A 23 13.46 10.74 -38.72
CA LEU A 23 13.74 9.30 -38.69
C LEU A 23 13.41 8.81 -37.27
N PRO A 24 12.44 7.90 -37.07
CA PRO A 24 12.36 7.18 -35.82
C PRO A 24 13.53 6.19 -35.82
N THR A 25 14.69 6.63 -35.34
CA THR A 25 15.69 5.69 -34.83
C THR A 25 14.97 4.91 -33.76
N SER A 26 14.75 3.62 -34.01
CA SER A 26 14.19 2.71 -33.02
C SER A 26 15.17 2.67 -31.85
N ALA A 27 14.96 3.56 -30.88
CA ALA A 27 15.61 3.46 -29.60
C ALA A 27 15.13 2.15 -29.00
N ILE A 28 16.00 1.15 -28.98
CA ILE A 28 15.89 -0.01 -28.11
C ILE A 28 16.09 0.55 -26.70
N ILE A 29 15.02 1.14 -26.16
CA ILE A 29 14.91 1.49 -24.77
C ILE A 29 14.95 0.14 -24.03
N PRO A 30 15.87 -0.07 -23.07
CA PRO A 30 15.77 -1.24 -22.21
C PRO A 30 14.40 -1.17 -21.56
N LYS A 31 13.58 -2.20 -21.82
CA LYS A 31 12.23 -2.35 -21.29
C LYS A 31 12.30 -2.33 -19.77
N ALA A 32 12.31 -1.13 -19.19
CA ALA A 32 11.95 -0.95 -17.81
C ALA A 32 10.51 -1.46 -17.75
N ASN A 33 10.30 -2.56 -17.02
CA ASN A 33 8.97 -3.03 -16.68
C ASN A 33 8.35 -1.98 -15.74
N VAL A 34 7.97 -0.83 -16.31
CA VAL A 34 7.07 0.09 -15.68
C VAL A 34 5.75 -0.65 -15.67
N SER A 35 5.47 -1.30 -14.54
CA SER A 35 4.14 -1.83 -14.25
C SER A 35 3.18 -0.67 -14.45
N LEU A 36 2.38 -0.73 -15.52
CA LEU A 36 1.21 0.14 -15.65
C LEU A 36 0.41 0.01 -14.33
N PRO A 37 -0.13 1.10 -13.77
CA PRO A 37 -1.05 0.99 -12.65
C PRO A 37 -2.16 0.04 -13.08
N ILE A 38 -2.24 -1.12 -12.44
CA ILE A 38 -3.35 -2.03 -12.70
C ILE A 38 -4.62 -1.26 -12.32
N PRO A 39 -5.64 -1.17 -13.18
CA PRO A 39 -6.87 -0.47 -12.85
C PRO A 39 -7.43 -1.02 -11.55
N SER A 40 -7.58 -0.15 -10.55
CA SER A 40 -8.23 -0.50 -9.30
C SER A 40 -9.71 -0.80 -9.58
N SER A 41 -10.29 -1.79 -8.91
CA SER A 41 -11.74 -1.98 -9.00
C SER A 41 -12.46 -0.79 -8.35
N GLN A 42 -13.68 -0.48 -8.79
CA GLN A 42 -14.49 0.59 -8.19
C GLN A 42 -14.71 0.35 -6.69
N LEU A 43 -14.83 -0.91 -6.28
CA LEU A 43 -14.99 -1.29 -4.88
C LEU A 43 -13.75 -0.94 -4.05
N VAL A 44 -12.55 -1.23 -4.58
CA VAL A 44 -11.28 -0.86 -3.95
C VAL A 44 -11.11 0.66 -3.91
N GLU A 45 -11.48 1.37 -4.99
CA GLU A 45 -11.41 2.83 -4.99
C GLU A 45 -12.36 3.45 -3.96
N LYS A 46 -13.61 2.98 -3.89
CA LYS A 46 -14.59 3.43 -2.90
C LYS A 46 -14.07 3.23 -1.48
N LEU A 47 -13.58 2.01 -1.18
CA LEU A 47 -12.99 1.68 0.11
C LEU A 47 -11.82 2.62 0.43
N CYS A 48 -10.79 2.66 -0.41
CA CYS A 48 -9.55 3.39 -0.15
C CYS A 48 -9.70 4.92 -0.13
N ASN A 49 -10.82 5.45 -0.64
CA ASN A 49 -11.16 6.87 -0.57
C ASN A 49 -12.00 7.23 0.68
N SER A 50 -12.41 6.24 1.49
CA SER A 50 -13.16 6.52 2.71
C SER A 50 -12.32 7.28 3.75
N LYS A 51 -13.00 8.09 4.56
CA LYS A 51 -12.38 8.90 5.62
C LYS A 51 -11.79 8.05 6.75
N ALA A 52 -12.29 6.83 6.94
CA ALA A 52 -11.75 5.92 7.95
C ALA A 52 -10.40 5.30 7.55
N ILE A 53 -10.02 5.39 6.27
CA ILE A 53 -8.77 4.84 5.76
C ILE A 53 -7.59 5.74 6.10
N GLU A 54 -6.75 5.27 7.01
CA GLU A 54 -5.59 6.04 7.49
C GLU A 54 -4.53 6.28 6.41
N ASN A 55 -4.35 5.34 5.49
CA ASN A 55 -3.33 5.42 4.45
C ASN A 55 -3.83 4.93 3.09
N ARG A 56 -4.39 5.87 2.31
CA ARG A 56 -4.89 5.62 0.95
C ARG A 56 -3.85 4.98 0.04
N ARG A 57 -2.60 5.43 0.08
CA ARG A 57 -1.53 4.89 -0.79
C ARG A 57 -1.25 3.43 -0.47
N PHE A 58 -1.17 3.10 0.81
CA PHE A 58 -1.00 1.72 1.24
C PHE A 58 -2.21 0.87 0.86
N CYS A 59 -3.43 1.36 1.09
CA CYS A 59 -4.67 0.67 0.71
C CYS A 59 -4.69 0.30 -0.78
N LEU A 60 -4.50 1.28 -1.68
CA LEU A 60 -4.47 1.04 -3.12
C LEU A 60 -3.36 0.05 -3.53
N LYS A 61 -2.18 0.16 -2.89
CA LYS A 61 -1.06 -0.74 -3.18
C LYS A 61 -1.35 -2.17 -2.72
N ALA A 62 -1.84 -2.35 -1.48
CA ALA A 62 -2.14 -3.64 -0.90
C ALA A 62 -3.25 -4.38 -1.67
N LEU A 63 -4.21 -3.64 -2.22
CA LEU A 63 -5.38 -4.17 -2.92
C LEU A 63 -5.23 -4.23 -4.45
N SER A 64 -4.01 -4.05 -4.97
CA SER A 64 -3.71 -4.07 -6.40
C SER A 64 -3.48 -5.47 -6.99
N THR A 65 -3.71 -6.54 -6.23
CA THR A 65 -3.49 -7.90 -6.72
C THR A 65 -4.64 -8.36 -7.64
N PRO A 66 -4.38 -9.23 -8.63
CA PRO A 66 -5.43 -9.72 -9.52
C PRO A 66 -6.61 -10.37 -8.80
N GLU A 67 -6.35 -11.11 -7.72
CA GLU A 67 -7.39 -11.75 -6.90
C GLU A 67 -8.32 -10.70 -6.25
N VAL A 68 -7.75 -9.62 -5.74
CA VAL A 68 -8.50 -8.52 -5.10
C VAL A 68 -9.28 -7.71 -6.12
N ILE A 69 -8.68 -7.44 -7.28
CA ILE A 69 -9.34 -6.69 -8.36
C ILE A 69 -10.52 -7.46 -8.95
N ALA A 70 -10.44 -8.80 -8.94
CA ALA A 70 -11.53 -9.66 -9.39
C ALA A 70 -12.70 -9.76 -8.38
N ALA A 71 -12.56 -9.25 -7.15
CA ALA A 71 -13.62 -9.27 -6.16
C ALA A 71 -14.80 -8.42 -6.62
N LYS A 72 -15.99 -9.03 -6.69
CA LYS A 72 -17.22 -8.37 -7.19
C LYS A 72 -18.08 -7.78 -6.08
N HIS A 73 -17.93 -8.29 -4.86
CA HIS A 73 -18.81 -7.97 -3.74
C HIS A 73 -18.00 -7.54 -2.51
N THR A 74 -18.60 -6.66 -1.69
CA THR A 74 -18.01 -6.15 -0.44
C THR A 74 -17.55 -7.28 0.48
N THR A 75 -18.33 -8.35 0.62
CA THR A 75 -17.97 -9.54 1.43
C THR A 75 -16.72 -10.27 0.91
N GLN A 76 -16.60 -10.40 -0.42
CA GLN A 76 -15.42 -11.03 -1.03
C GLN A 76 -14.17 -10.17 -0.79
N LEU A 77 -14.29 -8.86 -1.00
CA LEU A 77 -13.19 -7.92 -0.74
C LEU A 77 -12.79 -7.95 0.75
N GLY A 78 -13.77 -7.96 1.66
CA GLY A 78 -13.55 -8.11 3.10
C GLY A 78 -12.75 -9.35 3.45
N THR A 79 -13.14 -10.50 2.90
CA THR A 79 -12.42 -11.77 3.11
C THR A 79 -10.96 -11.69 2.64
N LEU A 80 -10.71 -11.04 1.51
CA LEU A 80 -9.35 -10.87 0.98
C LEU A 80 -8.51 -9.91 1.83
N ILE A 81 -9.10 -8.80 2.29
CA ILE A 81 -8.45 -7.86 3.22
C ILE A 81 -8.06 -8.56 4.52
N MET A 82 -8.97 -9.37 5.09
CA MET A 82 -8.67 -10.15 6.31
C MET A 82 -7.52 -11.12 6.07
N LYS A 83 -7.49 -11.86 4.95
CA LYS A 83 -6.38 -12.75 4.60
C LYS A 83 -5.05 -12.01 4.50
N LEU A 84 -5.02 -10.82 3.87
CA LEU A 84 -3.83 -9.99 3.76
C LEU A 84 -3.36 -9.49 5.14
N GLY A 85 -4.30 -9.06 5.99
CA GLY A 85 -4.05 -8.70 7.38
C GLY A 85 -3.43 -9.86 8.17
N THR A 86 -4.05 -11.04 8.15
CA THR A 86 -3.53 -12.25 8.81
C THR A 86 -2.13 -12.62 8.32
N ALA A 87 -1.88 -12.54 7.01
CA ALA A 87 -0.55 -12.79 6.45
C ALA A 87 0.49 -11.79 6.97
N ASN A 88 0.15 -10.51 7.06
CA ASN A 88 1.00 -9.47 7.64
C ASN A 88 1.25 -9.71 9.14
N ALA A 89 0.24 -10.10 9.91
CA ALA A 89 0.37 -10.48 11.33
C ALA A 89 1.36 -11.62 11.48
N LYS A 90 1.18 -12.69 10.71
CA LYS A 90 2.03 -13.87 10.77
C LYS A 90 3.48 -13.55 10.42
N ALA A 91 3.70 -12.77 9.36
CA ALA A 91 5.05 -12.33 8.98
C ALA A 91 5.70 -11.48 10.08
N THR A 92 4.93 -10.59 10.69
CA THR A 92 5.37 -9.73 11.79
C THR A 92 5.70 -10.57 13.04
N LEU A 93 4.85 -11.52 13.42
CA LEU A 93 5.09 -12.45 14.53
C LEU A 93 6.32 -13.32 14.31
N ASN A 94 6.55 -13.80 13.09
CA ASN A 94 7.75 -14.55 12.75
C ASN A 94 9.01 -13.70 12.96
N LEU A 95 8.98 -12.43 12.55
CA LEU A 95 10.08 -11.50 12.76
C LEU A 95 10.31 -11.24 14.27
N TYR A 96 9.25 -11.08 15.05
CA TYR A 96 9.34 -11.01 16.51
C TYR A 96 10.04 -12.26 17.08
N ASN A 97 9.59 -13.45 16.70
CA ASN A 97 10.16 -14.71 17.17
C ASN A 97 11.64 -14.88 16.81
N GLU A 98 12.07 -14.42 15.63
CA GLU A 98 13.48 -14.41 15.24
C GLU A 98 14.33 -13.45 16.08
N ILE A 99 13.75 -12.31 16.45
CA ILE A 99 14.40 -11.30 17.27
C ILE A 99 14.56 -11.77 18.71
N ILE A 100 13.52 -12.38 19.31
CA ILE A 100 13.57 -12.94 20.68
C ILE A 100 14.64 -14.03 20.80
N LYS A 101 14.80 -14.86 19.76
CA LYS A 101 15.81 -15.93 19.74
C LYS A 101 17.24 -15.42 19.72
N LYS A 102 17.48 -14.16 19.33
CA LYS A 102 18.81 -13.56 19.39
C LYS A 102 19.02 -12.96 20.77
N PRO A 103 20.21 -13.12 21.39
CA PRO A 103 20.51 -12.44 22.64
C PRO A 103 20.49 -10.92 22.39
N GLY A 104 19.36 -10.30 22.73
CA GLY A 104 19.11 -8.87 22.63
C GLY A 104 19.04 -8.23 24.02
N SER A 105 19.12 -6.90 24.04
CA SER A 105 18.92 -6.07 25.23
C SER A 105 17.63 -6.48 25.99
N PRO A 106 17.64 -6.60 27.33
CA PRO A 106 16.46 -6.89 28.14
C PRO A 106 15.28 -5.92 27.89
N GLN A 107 15.57 -4.68 27.47
CA GLN A 107 14.57 -3.69 27.12
C GLN A 107 13.82 -3.99 25.84
N ALA A 108 14.50 -4.60 24.86
CA ALA A 108 13.84 -5.09 23.66
C ALA A 108 12.90 -6.26 24.01
N LEU A 109 13.35 -7.20 24.86
CA LEU A 109 12.52 -8.33 25.26
C LEU A 109 11.19 -7.92 25.92
N ASN A 110 11.21 -6.90 26.81
CA ASN A 110 9.99 -6.37 27.43
C ASN A 110 9.04 -5.69 26.41
N ALA A 111 9.58 -4.93 25.45
CA ALA A 111 8.77 -4.33 24.39
C ALA A 111 8.18 -5.39 23.45
N LEU A 112 8.88 -6.50 23.24
CA LEU A 112 8.41 -7.63 22.43
C LEU A 112 7.27 -8.42 23.10
N ASN A 113 7.24 -8.53 24.44
CA ASN A 113 6.17 -9.24 25.15
C ASN A 113 4.79 -8.62 24.89
N CYS A 114 4.69 -7.28 24.80
CA CYS A 114 3.47 -6.56 24.41
C CYS A 114 2.92 -7.00 23.03
N CYS A 115 3.76 -7.58 22.18
CA CYS A 115 3.42 -7.93 20.80
C CYS A 115 3.23 -9.44 20.59
N VAL A 116 3.51 -10.28 21.59
CA VAL A 116 3.47 -11.75 21.52
C VAL A 116 2.34 -12.35 22.37
N GLU A 117 1.95 -11.72 23.48
CA GLU A 117 0.96 -12.29 24.40
C GLU A 117 -0.48 -12.33 23.84
N ASP A 118 -0.86 -11.44 22.91
CA ASP A 118 -2.25 -11.34 22.41
C ASP A 118 -2.60 -11.98 21.05
N PRO A 119 -1.73 -12.02 20.02
CA PRO A 119 -2.16 -12.42 18.68
C PRO A 119 -2.43 -13.92 18.51
N GLN A 120 -2.02 -14.78 19.45
CA GLN A 120 -2.25 -16.24 19.36
C GLN A 120 -3.64 -16.68 19.85
N THR A 121 -4.41 -15.80 20.51
CA THR A 121 -5.71 -16.13 21.14
C THR A 121 -6.89 -15.24 20.72
N ALA A 122 -6.68 -14.28 19.82
CA ALA A 122 -7.60 -13.16 19.63
C ALA A 122 -8.91 -13.46 18.88
N ASN A 123 -10.00 -13.51 19.63
CA ASN A 123 -11.40 -13.34 19.21
C ASN A 123 -11.82 -11.85 19.33
N TYR A 124 -10.90 -10.91 19.07
CA TYR A 124 -11.10 -9.48 19.36
C TYR A 124 -11.67 -8.69 18.18
N ASP A 125 -12.50 -7.69 18.51
CA ASP A 125 -12.98 -6.70 17.55
C ASP A 125 -11.81 -5.88 16.97
N VAL A 126 -11.98 -5.47 15.72
CA VAL A 126 -11.01 -4.67 14.95
C VAL A 126 -10.54 -3.42 15.73
N ALA A 127 -11.43 -2.78 16.49
CA ALA A 127 -11.10 -1.61 17.32
C ALA A 127 -10.12 -1.94 18.47
N VAL A 128 -10.29 -3.10 19.11
CA VAL A 128 -9.44 -3.55 20.22
C VAL A 128 -8.03 -3.85 19.70
N ILE A 129 -7.94 -4.57 18.59
CA ILE A 129 -6.68 -4.90 17.91
C ILE A 129 -5.90 -3.63 17.54
N GLY A 130 -6.59 -2.60 17.03
CA GLY A 130 -5.96 -1.32 16.69
C GLY A 130 -5.27 -0.64 17.89
N SER A 131 -5.87 -0.73 19.08
CA SER A 131 -5.35 -0.14 20.31
C SER A 131 -4.10 -0.86 20.84
N GLU A 132 -4.09 -2.20 20.80
CA GLU A 132 -2.96 -3.03 21.21
C GLU A 132 -1.74 -2.78 20.32
N ILE A 133 -1.96 -2.70 19.00
CA ILE A 133 -0.87 -2.40 18.05
C ILE A 133 -0.28 -1.02 18.34
N ALA A 134 -1.10 -0.04 18.71
CA ALA A 134 -0.60 1.30 19.07
C ALA A 134 0.26 1.29 20.34
N ASN A 135 -0.13 0.50 21.34
CA ASN A 135 0.66 0.32 22.56
C ASN A 135 2.00 -0.37 22.25
N CYS A 136 1.99 -1.45 21.48
CA CYS A 136 3.20 -2.17 21.07
C CYS A 136 4.15 -1.26 20.25
N GLU A 137 3.64 -0.42 19.33
CA GLU A 137 4.49 0.57 18.64
C GLU A 137 5.18 1.56 19.60
N LYS A 138 4.46 2.05 20.61
CA LYS A 138 5.01 2.98 21.60
C LYS A 138 6.15 2.35 22.39
N GLU A 139 5.96 1.11 22.87
CA GLU A 139 7.00 0.39 23.61
C GLU A 139 8.21 0.08 22.72
N LEU A 140 8.01 -0.27 21.45
CA LEU A 140 9.10 -0.45 20.50
C LEU A 140 9.91 0.83 20.27
N ILE A 141 9.25 1.97 20.10
CA ILE A 141 9.93 3.28 19.94
C ILE A 141 10.80 3.56 21.18
N ASN A 142 10.29 3.29 22.38
CA ASN A 142 11.03 3.46 23.62
C ASN A 142 12.26 2.54 23.71
N ALA A 143 12.19 1.35 23.13
CA ALA A 143 13.27 0.36 23.15
C ALA A 143 14.44 0.65 22.19
N LYS A 144 14.30 1.62 21.27
CA LYS A 144 15.32 2.16 20.33
C LYS A 144 16.02 1.17 19.37
N ASP A 145 16.57 0.06 19.85
CA ASP A 145 17.55 -0.77 19.14
C ASP A 145 16.95 -1.72 18.09
N GLN A 146 15.64 -1.99 18.16
CA GLN A 146 14.95 -2.96 17.27
C GLN A 146 13.68 -2.41 16.63
N ALA A 147 13.24 -1.22 17.05
CA ALA A 147 12.10 -0.49 16.50
C ALA A 147 12.09 -0.42 14.96
N PRO A 148 13.22 -0.17 14.26
CA PRO A 148 13.19 0.04 12.81
C PRO A 148 12.71 -1.18 12.01
N ARG A 149 12.88 -2.40 12.54
CA ARG A 149 12.50 -3.63 11.85
C ARG A 149 11.06 -4.06 12.12
N LEU A 150 10.53 -3.72 13.30
CA LEU A 150 9.22 -4.18 13.77
C LEU A 150 8.10 -3.16 13.54
N LEU A 151 8.43 -1.86 13.56
CA LEU A 151 7.47 -0.78 13.35
C LEU A 151 6.70 -0.87 12.02
N PRO A 152 7.30 -1.26 10.87
CA PRO A 152 6.52 -1.38 9.64
C PRO A 152 5.42 -2.44 9.72
N GLY A 153 5.68 -3.59 10.36
CA GLY A 153 4.70 -4.67 10.49
C GLY A 153 3.47 -4.25 11.28
N ASN A 154 3.68 -3.60 12.41
CA ASN A 154 2.62 -3.02 13.25
C ASN A 154 1.83 -1.94 12.50
N ARG A 155 2.54 -1.01 11.84
CA ARG A 155 1.90 0.07 11.08
C ARG A 155 1.04 -0.47 9.95
N PHE A 156 1.51 -1.48 9.23
CA PHE A 156 0.72 -2.13 8.17
C PHE A 156 -0.49 -2.85 8.75
N MET A 157 -0.37 -3.44 9.94
CA MET A 157 -1.52 -4.03 10.60
C MET A 157 -2.61 -3.00 10.92
N LYS A 158 -2.24 -1.81 11.43
CA LYS A 158 -3.20 -0.70 11.64
C LYS A 158 -3.95 -0.34 10.35
N TYR A 159 -3.25 -0.34 9.22
CA TYR A 159 -3.89 -0.07 7.93
C TYR A 159 -4.87 -1.19 7.53
N TYR A 160 -4.54 -2.45 7.74
CA TYR A 160 -5.47 -3.55 7.49
C TYR A 160 -6.67 -3.54 8.44
N VAL A 161 -6.47 -3.19 9.71
CA VAL A 161 -7.52 -2.96 10.71
C VAL A 161 -8.48 -1.86 10.24
N SER A 162 -7.94 -0.71 9.82
CA SER A 162 -8.73 0.40 9.27
C SER A 162 -9.54 -0.01 8.03
N MET A 163 -8.95 -0.80 7.11
CA MET A 163 -9.69 -1.36 5.97
C MET A 163 -10.80 -2.32 6.40
N GLY A 164 -10.53 -3.19 7.38
CA GLY A 164 -11.50 -4.14 7.91
C GLY A 164 -12.69 -3.45 8.58
N TYR A 165 -12.42 -2.41 9.38
CA TYR A 165 -13.46 -1.59 10.01
C TYR A 165 -14.40 -0.98 8.98
N GLU A 166 -13.85 -0.33 7.95
CA GLU A 166 -14.64 0.30 6.90
C GLU A 166 -15.50 -0.70 6.12
N ILE A 167 -14.96 -1.90 5.84
CA ILE A 167 -15.74 -2.97 5.21
C ILE A 167 -16.89 -3.41 6.10
N THR A 168 -16.66 -3.64 7.39
CA THR A 168 -17.73 -4.04 8.33
C THR A 168 -18.82 -2.99 8.39
N SER A 169 -18.47 -1.71 8.51
CA SER A 169 -19.44 -0.61 8.49
C SER A 169 -20.20 -0.53 7.16
N THR A 170 -19.54 -0.82 6.04
CA THR A 170 -20.21 -0.86 4.73
C THR A 170 -21.22 -2.00 4.65
N LEU A 171 -20.86 -3.19 5.12
CA LEU A 171 -21.75 -4.36 5.14
C LEU A 171 -22.97 -4.15 6.04
N GLU A 172 -22.80 -3.51 7.19
CA GLU A 172 -23.91 -3.14 8.08
C GLU A 172 -24.93 -2.24 7.37
N LEU A 173 -24.45 -1.23 6.63
CA LEU A 173 -25.30 -0.36 5.84
C LEU A 173 -25.97 -1.10 4.67
N GLU A 174 -25.25 -1.97 3.97
CA GLU A 174 -25.82 -2.79 2.89
C GLU A 174 -26.98 -3.65 3.41
N ASN A 175 -26.80 -4.34 4.55
CA ASN A 175 -27.83 -5.17 5.18
C ASN A 175 -29.06 -4.38 5.64
N GLN A 176 -28.88 -3.11 6.05
CA GLN A 176 -30.00 -2.24 6.43
C GLN A 176 -30.84 -1.77 5.24
N ASN A 177 -30.29 -1.76 4.03
CA ASN A 177 -30.98 -1.33 2.81
C ASN A 177 -31.72 -2.49 2.10
N GLU A 178 -31.60 -3.72 2.59
CA GLU A 178 -32.29 -4.89 2.04
C GLU A 178 -33.69 -5.14 2.64
N TYR A 179 -34.10 -4.34 3.64
CA TYR A 179 -35.41 -4.38 4.30
C TYR A 179 -36.21 -3.12 4.01
#